data_AF-A0A165ZVS7-F1
#
_entry.id   AF-A0A165ZVS7-F1
#
_cell.length_a   1.000
_cell.length_b   1.000
_cell.length_c   1.000
_cell.angle_alpha   90.00
_cell.angle_beta   90.00
_cell.angle_gamma   90.00
#
_symmetry.space_group_name_H-M   'P 1'
#
loop_
_entity.id
_entity.type
_entity.pdbx_description
1 polymer ?
#
loop_
_entity_poly.entity_id
_entity_poly.type
_entity_poly.pdbx_seq_one_letter_code
_entity_poly.pdbx_strand_id
1 'polypeptide(L)'
;MKQNLWDALHDLPTIQELCVLALYSQSITHPYLRRIRGQNIKDTNALHLGPLHLHVIAHCKAIIQDPSLLVSNNVSCITGAMDGQQWERPEVVYAIQQMSPTLPHLSALLVAFFEGALQTPAERNRARMHPTNDHNEGALGSFRVTQRANPADTLR
;
A
#
# COMPACT_ATOMS: atom_id res chain seq x y z
N MET A 1 10.52 -16.73 20.96
CA MET A 1 9.36 -16.27 20.16
C MET A 1 8.91 -14.85 20.51
N LYS A 2 8.66 -14.51 21.80
CA LYS A 2 8.26 -13.13 22.19
C LYS A 2 9.30 -12.07 21.83
N GLN A 3 10.58 -12.32 22.06
CA GLN A 3 11.65 -11.35 21.77
C GLN A 3 11.75 -11.06 20.26
N ASN A 4 11.82 -12.10 19.42
CA ASN A 4 11.90 -11.93 17.97
C ASN A 4 10.72 -11.14 17.37
N LEU A 5 9.50 -11.34 17.90
CA LEU A 5 8.34 -10.55 17.48
C LEU A 5 8.47 -9.10 17.93
N TRP A 6 8.91 -8.87 19.17
CA TRP A 6 9.15 -7.53 19.68
C TRP A 6 10.21 -6.81 18.84
N ASP A 7 11.35 -7.46 18.57
CA ASP A 7 12.43 -6.91 17.76
C ASP A 7 11.94 -6.56 16.35
N ALA A 8 11.11 -7.42 15.73
CA ALA A 8 10.53 -7.15 14.42
C ALA A 8 9.57 -5.94 14.43
N LEU A 9 8.75 -5.79 15.47
CA LEU A 9 7.82 -4.65 15.59
C LEU A 9 8.53 -3.32 15.90
N HIS A 10 9.80 -3.36 16.30
CA HIS A 10 10.66 -2.19 16.53
C HIS A 10 11.75 -2.03 15.46
N ASP A 11 11.80 -2.90 14.45
CA ASP A 11 12.70 -2.81 13.30
C ASP A 11 12.16 -1.75 12.32
N LEU A 12 12.93 -0.67 12.12
CA LEU A 12 12.53 0.46 11.28
C LEU A 12 12.07 0.04 9.87
N PRO A 13 12.77 -0.85 9.14
CA PRO A 13 12.28 -1.39 7.88
C PRO A 13 10.90 -2.04 8.00
N THR A 14 10.69 -2.91 8.99
CA THR A 14 9.41 -3.59 9.22
C THR A 14 8.29 -2.58 9.52
N ILE A 15 8.57 -1.52 10.27
CA ILE A 15 7.60 -0.45 10.54
C ILE A 15 7.16 0.23 9.25
N GLN A 16 8.09 0.58 8.36
CA GLN A 16 7.73 1.23 7.08
C GLN A 16 6.81 0.35 6.23
N GLU A 17 7.06 -0.96 6.21
CA GLU A 17 6.21 -1.93 5.51
C GLU A 17 4.80 -1.97 6.07
N LEU A 18 4.67 -2.02 7.40
CA LEU A 18 3.38 -1.96 8.07
C LEU A 18 2.67 -0.64 7.78
N CYS A 19 3.39 0.49 7.71
CA CYS A 19 2.82 1.77 7.29
C CYS A 19 2.27 1.71 5.86
N VAL A 20 3.03 1.15 4.91
CA VAL A 20 2.58 0.99 3.51
C VAL A 20 1.32 0.12 3.41
N LEU A 21 1.30 -1.03 4.09
CA LEU A 21 0.14 -1.92 4.12
C LEU A 21 -1.09 -1.24 4.73
N ALA A 22 -0.90 -0.49 5.81
CA ALA A 22 -1.96 0.28 6.43
C ALA A 22 -2.50 1.37 5.50
N LEU A 23 -1.63 2.14 4.84
CA LEU A 23 -2.01 3.16 3.87
C LEU A 23 -2.78 2.56 2.69
N TYR A 24 -2.34 1.41 2.16
CA TYR A 24 -3.08 0.69 1.11
C TYR A 24 -4.47 0.22 1.59
N SER A 25 -4.56 -0.25 2.84
CA SER A 25 -5.84 -0.62 3.43
C SER A 25 -6.81 0.56 3.48
N GLN A 26 -6.34 1.72 3.96
CA GLN A 26 -7.16 2.93 4.12
C GLN A 26 -7.51 3.59 2.78
N SER A 27 -6.60 3.59 1.80
CA SER A 27 -6.79 4.27 0.52
C SER A 27 -7.50 3.45 -0.55
N ILE A 28 -7.34 2.11 -0.55
CA ILE A 28 -7.89 1.23 -1.58
C ILE A 28 -8.83 0.20 -0.98
N THR A 29 -8.36 -0.60 -0.01
CA THR A 29 -9.08 -1.81 0.41
C THR A 29 -10.42 -1.48 1.08
N HIS A 30 -10.43 -0.58 2.06
CA HIS A 30 -11.68 -0.19 2.72
C HIS A 30 -12.66 0.50 1.75
N PRO A 31 -12.25 1.51 0.95
CA PRO A 31 -13.10 2.07 -0.11
C PRO A 31 -13.67 1.02 -1.08
N TYR A 32 -12.85 0.07 -1.52
CA TYR A 32 -13.29 -1.02 -2.38
C TYR A 32 -14.31 -1.91 -1.68
N LEU A 33 -14.04 -2.31 -0.43
CA LEU A 33 -14.94 -3.13 0.38
C LEU A 33 -16.27 -2.43 0.64
N ARG A 34 -16.28 -1.11 0.91
CA ARG A 34 -17.52 -0.35 1.04
C ARG A 34 -18.34 -0.38 -0.24
N ARG A 35 -17.69 -0.30 -1.41
CA ARG A 35 -18.39 -0.35 -2.69
C ARG A 35 -19.00 -1.72 -2.97
N ILE A 36 -18.26 -2.81 -2.75
CA ILE A 36 -18.77 -4.16 -3.00
C ILE A 36 -19.72 -4.64 -1.90
N ARG A 37 -19.66 -4.06 -0.69
CA ARG A 37 -20.52 -4.40 0.46
C ARG A 37 -21.66 -3.38 0.70
N GLY A 38 -21.84 -2.43 -0.21
CA GLY A 38 -22.85 -1.38 -0.09
C GLY A 38 -24.29 -1.88 -0.24
N GLN A 39 -25.26 -0.99 -0.03
CA GLN A 39 -26.69 -1.30 0.07
C GLN A 39 -27.31 -2.00 -1.16
N ASN A 40 -26.62 -2.02 -2.31
CA ASN A 40 -27.07 -2.66 -3.56
C ASN A 40 -26.43 -4.02 -3.87
N ILE A 41 -25.82 -4.74 -2.90
CA ILE A 41 -25.23 -6.08 -3.12
C ILE A 41 -26.19 -7.03 -3.83
N LYS A 42 -27.48 -7.00 -3.50
CA LYS A 42 -28.47 -7.93 -4.06
C LYS A 42 -28.58 -7.84 -5.60
N ASP A 43 -28.22 -6.69 -6.18
CA ASP A 43 -28.26 -6.44 -7.62
C ASP A 43 -26.86 -6.23 -8.25
N THR A 44 -25.79 -6.29 -7.46
CA THR A 44 -24.43 -6.04 -7.95
C THR A 44 -23.80 -7.32 -8.50
N ASN A 45 -23.88 -7.49 -9.82
CA ASN A 45 -23.20 -8.59 -10.52
C ASN A 45 -21.69 -8.34 -10.59
N ALA A 46 -20.88 -9.38 -10.33
CA ALA A 46 -19.42 -9.32 -10.45
C ALA A 46 -18.94 -8.87 -11.84
N LEU A 47 -19.70 -9.16 -12.91
CA LEU A 47 -19.43 -8.74 -14.28
C LEU A 47 -19.54 -7.21 -14.48
N HIS A 48 -20.19 -6.49 -13.55
CA HIS A 48 -20.32 -5.03 -13.58
C HIS A 48 -19.24 -4.31 -12.77
N LEU A 49 -18.25 -5.03 -12.20
CA LEU A 49 -17.17 -4.43 -11.42
C LEU A 49 -16.08 -3.75 -12.27
N GLY A 50 -16.13 -3.89 -13.60
CA GLY A 50 -15.16 -3.29 -14.52
C GLY A 50 -14.86 -1.81 -14.25
N PRO A 51 -15.87 -0.92 -14.16
CA PRO A 51 -15.67 0.48 -13.81
C PRO A 51 -15.02 0.70 -12.44
N LEU A 52 -15.34 -0.13 -11.44
CA LEU A 52 -14.72 -0.05 -10.12
C LEU A 52 -13.23 -0.43 -10.18
N HIS A 53 -12.87 -1.48 -10.92
CA HIS A 53 -11.47 -1.87 -11.10
C HIS A 53 -10.68 -0.84 -11.89
N LEU A 54 -11.28 -0.20 -12.91
CA LEU A 54 -10.67 0.93 -13.60
C LEU A 54 -10.41 2.10 -12.65
N HIS A 55 -11.32 2.36 -11.71
CA HIS A 55 -11.13 3.39 -10.70
C HIS A 55 -9.99 3.06 -9.73
N VAL A 56 -9.89 1.80 -9.27
CA VAL A 56 -8.73 1.32 -8.49
C VAL A 56 -7.42 1.56 -9.25
N ILE A 57 -7.37 1.18 -10.52
CA ILE A 57 -6.18 1.35 -11.36
C ILE A 57 -5.81 2.83 -11.48
N ALA A 58 -6.80 3.70 -11.74
CA ALA A 58 -6.57 5.13 -11.85
C ALA A 58 -6.04 5.73 -10.53
N HIS A 59 -6.62 5.34 -9.39
CA HIS A 59 -6.19 5.82 -8.07
C HIS A 59 -4.77 5.36 -7.71
N CYS A 60 -4.46 4.09 -7.98
CA CYS A 60 -3.10 3.58 -7.81
C CYS A 60 -2.09 4.36 -8.66
N LYS A 61 -2.41 4.67 -9.93
CA LYS A 61 -1.55 5.50 -10.79
C LYS A 61 -1.37 6.92 -10.25
N ALA A 62 -2.42 7.52 -9.71
CA ALA A 62 -2.34 8.84 -9.09
C ALA A 62 -1.39 8.85 -7.87
N ILE A 63 -1.46 7.81 -7.01
CA ILE A 63 -0.56 7.67 -5.85
C ILE A 63 0.89 7.42 -6.27
N ILE A 64 1.13 6.63 -7.33
CA ILE A 64 2.48 6.42 -7.87
C ILE A 64 3.07 7.74 -8.39
N GLN A 65 2.26 8.53 -9.10
CA GLN A 65 2.68 9.82 -9.64
C GLN A 65 2.90 10.87 -8.54
N ASP A 66 2.06 10.87 -7.50
CA ASP A 66 2.16 11.76 -6.36
C ASP A 66 1.97 11.02 -5.04
N PRO A 67 3.05 10.48 -4.44
CA PRO A 67 2.99 9.80 -3.16
C PRO A 67 2.56 10.71 -2.00
N SER A 68 2.68 12.04 -2.17
CA SER A 68 2.34 13.01 -1.12
C SER A 68 0.85 12.96 -0.73
N LEU A 69 0.01 12.39 -1.60
CA LEU A 69 -1.38 12.05 -1.33
C LEU A 69 -1.56 11.17 -0.08
N LEU A 70 -0.55 10.36 0.27
CA LEU A 70 -0.60 9.43 1.41
C LEU A 70 0.56 9.57 2.41
N VAL A 71 1.67 10.22 2.07
CA VAL A 71 2.84 10.34 2.97
C VAL A 71 3.19 11.76 3.42
N SER A 72 2.48 12.78 2.93
CA SER A 72 2.72 14.16 3.36
C SER A 72 2.31 14.39 4.83
N ASN A 73 2.80 15.49 5.41
CA ASN A 73 2.44 15.89 6.78
C ASN A 73 0.96 16.28 6.94
N ASN A 74 0.23 16.46 5.83
CA ASN A 74 -1.17 16.85 5.84
C ASN A 74 -1.93 16.10 4.74
N VAL A 75 -2.17 14.80 4.96
CA VAL A 75 -2.97 13.99 4.04
C VAL A 75 -4.46 14.23 4.25
N SER A 76 -5.19 14.38 3.15
CA SER A 76 -6.63 14.53 3.13
C SER A 76 -7.29 13.21 2.69
N CYS A 77 -8.36 12.82 3.37
CA CYS A 77 -9.16 11.67 2.94
C CYS A 77 -9.85 11.91 1.58
N ILE A 78 -10.15 13.16 1.24
CA ILE A 78 -10.80 13.54 -0.02
C ILE A 78 -9.95 13.14 -1.22
N THR A 79 -8.63 13.28 -1.11
CA THR A 79 -7.69 13.01 -2.20
C THR A 79 -6.96 11.67 -2.02
N GLY A 80 -6.73 11.24 -0.79
CA GLY A 80 -5.99 10.02 -0.51
C GLY A 80 -6.86 8.74 -0.53
N ALA A 81 -8.15 8.81 -0.16
CA ALA A 81 -9.04 7.66 -0.27
C ALA A 81 -9.62 7.56 -1.69
N MET A 82 -9.66 6.36 -2.27
CA MET A 82 -10.20 6.14 -3.62
C MET A 82 -11.65 6.61 -3.78
N ASP A 83 -12.45 6.56 -2.73
CA ASP A 83 -13.84 7.03 -2.74
C ASP A 83 -14.03 8.43 -2.15
N GLY A 84 -12.93 9.10 -1.77
CA GLY A 84 -12.93 10.42 -1.12
C GLY A 84 -13.62 10.47 0.25
N GLN A 85 -13.99 9.31 0.81
CA GLN A 85 -14.67 9.21 2.10
C GLN A 85 -13.65 9.20 3.24
N GLN A 86 -14.15 9.35 4.47
CA GLN A 86 -13.32 9.27 5.67
C GLN A 86 -12.54 7.95 5.74
N TRP A 87 -11.36 8.01 6.37
CA TRP A 87 -10.58 6.83 6.71
C TRP A 87 -11.39 5.88 7.59
N GLU A 88 -11.23 4.58 7.38
CA GLU A 88 -11.82 3.57 8.26
C GLU A 88 -11.21 3.62 9.66
N ARG A 89 -9.88 3.83 9.71
CA ARG A 89 -9.10 3.98 10.94
C ARG A 89 -8.22 5.24 10.84
N PRO A 90 -8.79 6.44 11.04
CA PRO A 90 -8.06 7.70 10.92
C PRO A 90 -6.85 7.77 11.85
N GLU A 91 -6.92 7.16 13.03
CA GLU A 91 -5.83 7.08 14.00
C GLU A 91 -4.56 6.42 13.44
N VAL A 92 -4.70 5.46 12.53
CA VAL A 92 -3.56 4.80 11.89
C VAL A 92 -2.90 5.75 10.90
N VAL A 93 -3.70 6.49 10.12
CA VAL A 93 -3.18 7.48 9.17
C VAL A 93 -2.43 8.60 9.90
N TYR A 94 -2.99 9.10 10.99
CA TYR A 94 -2.36 10.16 11.79
C TYR A 94 -1.08 9.69 12.47
N ALA A 95 -1.05 8.46 13.00
CA ALA A 95 0.18 7.89 13.54
C ALA A 95 1.28 7.81 12.47
N ILE A 96 0.93 7.36 11.26
CA ILE A 96 1.87 7.28 10.14
C ILE A 96 2.35 8.67 9.71
N GLN A 97 1.47 9.68 9.66
CA GLN A 97 1.87 11.07 9.37
C GLN A 97 2.90 11.60 10.37
N GLN A 98 2.68 11.36 11.67
CA GLN A 98 3.61 11.78 12.72
C GLN A 98 4.96 11.06 12.63
N MET A 99 4.95 9.80 12.19
CA MET A 99 6.15 9.01 11.99
C MET A 99 6.86 9.29 10.66
N SER A 100 6.15 9.76 9.62
CA SER A 100 6.67 9.95 8.26
C SER A 100 8.04 10.66 8.21
N PRO A 101 8.31 11.73 9.00
CA PRO A 101 9.62 12.38 9.02
C PRO A 101 10.79 11.49 9.46
N THR A 102 10.54 10.42 10.22
CA THR A 102 11.56 9.47 10.71
C THR A 102 11.65 8.20 9.86
N LEU A 103 10.84 8.08 8.81
CA LEU A 103 10.74 6.91 7.94
C LEU A 103 11.31 7.23 6.55
N PRO A 104 12.65 7.19 6.37
CA PRO A 104 13.34 7.75 5.20
C PRO A 104 12.96 7.13 3.86
N HIS A 105 12.42 5.90 3.86
CA HIS A 105 12.07 5.17 2.64
C HIS A 105 10.57 4.96 2.46
N LEU A 106 9.72 5.55 3.32
CA LEU A 106 8.27 5.34 3.27
C LEU A 106 7.67 5.68 1.90
N SER A 107 8.05 6.81 1.32
CA SER A 107 7.56 7.24 0.00
C SER A 107 7.97 6.26 -1.11
N ALA A 108 9.26 5.88 -1.14
CA ALA A 108 9.77 4.95 -2.15
C ALA A 108 9.14 3.55 -2.04
N LEU A 109 8.96 3.06 -0.80
CA LEU A 109 8.29 1.78 -0.54
C LEU A 109 6.81 1.83 -0.94
N LEU A 110 6.13 2.95 -0.69
CA LEU A 110 4.75 3.14 -1.12
C LEU A 110 4.65 3.06 -2.65
N VAL A 111 5.50 3.78 -3.38
CA VAL A 111 5.53 3.73 -4.86
C VAL A 111 5.74 2.31 -5.36
N ALA A 112 6.80 1.64 -4.88
CA ALA A 112 7.12 0.28 -5.29
C ALA A 112 5.97 -0.71 -5.01
N PHE A 113 5.29 -0.56 -3.87
CA PHE A 113 4.13 -1.37 -3.54
C PHE A 113 2.96 -1.15 -4.51
N PHE A 114 2.63 0.10 -4.83
CA PHE A 114 1.54 0.42 -5.75
C PHE A 114 1.85 0.04 -7.20
N GLU A 115 3.10 0.16 -7.65
CA GLU A 115 3.55 -0.37 -8.94
C GLU A 115 3.36 -1.89 -9.01
N GLY A 116 3.75 -2.61 -7.95
CA GLY A 116 3.51 -4.05 -7.82
C GLY A 116 2.02 -4.41 -7.85
N ALA A 117 1.17 -3.61 -7.19
CA ALA A 117 -0.28 -3.82 -7.15
C ALA A 117 -0.96 -3.62 -8.52
N LEU A 118 -0.36 -2.83 -9.44
CA LEU A 118 -0.90 -2.56 -10.78
C LEU A 118 -0.52 -3.60 -11.84
N GLN A 119 0.40 -4.52 -11.56
CA GLN A 119 0.88 -5.46 -12.57
C GLN A 119 -0.26 -6.33 -13.15
N THR A 120 -0.38 -6.34 -14.47
CA THR A 120 -1.46 -7.03 -15.21
C THR A 120 -1.24 -8.55 -15.24
N PRO A 121 -2.26 -9.36 -15.57
CA PRO A 121 -2.12 -10.83 -15.69
C PRO A 121 -1.02 -11.29 -16.67
N ALA A 122 -0.76 -10.55 -17.74
CA ALA A 122 0.28 -10.87 -18.71
C ALA A 122 1.69 -10.57 -18.19
N GLU A 123 1.83 -9.53 -17.36
CA GLU A 123 3.06 -9.20 -16.63
C GLU A 123 3.27 -10.18 -15.46
N ARG A 124 2.20 -10.52 -14.72
CA ARG A 124 2.16 -11.59 -13.69
C ARG A 124 2.51 -12.97 -14.24
N ASN A 125 2.06 -13.31 -15.45
CA ASN A 125 2.42 -14.58 -16.10
C ASN A 125 3.90 -14.63 -16.51
N ARG A 126 4.50 -13.48 -16.81
CA ARG A 126 5.95 -13.35 -17.04
C ARG A 126 6.75 -13.32 -15.73
N ALA A 127 6.17 -12.80 -14.65
CA ALA A 127 6.73 -12.69 -13.30
C ALA A 127 6.24 -13.80 -12.33
N ARG A 128 5.79 -14.94 -12.87
CA ARG A 128 5.04 -15.98 -12.16
C ARG A 128 5.75 -16.46 -10.88
N MET A 129 5.14 -16.28 -9.70
CA MET A 129 5.40 -17.11 -8.51
C MET A 129 4.13 -17.62 -7.84
N HIS A 130 4.36 -18.57 -6.93
CA HIS A 130 3.47 -19.47 -6.22
C HIS A 130 2.38 -18.77 -5.37
N PRO A 131 1.35 -19.50 -4.90
CA PRO A 131 0.02 -18.98 -4.51
C PRO A 131 -0.04 -18.12 -3.23
N THR A 132 1.08 -17.72 -2.66
CA THR A 132 1.20 -16.91 -1.44
C THR A 132 1.73 -15.51 -1.79
N ASN A 133 1.50 -14.53 -0.89
CA ASN A 133 1.97 -13.14 -1.02
C ASN A 133 3.51 -12.99 -1.00
N ASP A 134 4.24 -14.11 -0.95
CA ASP A 134 5.69 -14.24 -0.87
C ASP A 134 6.45 -13.50 -1.97
N HIS A 135 5.84 -13.19 -3.12
CA HIS A 135 6.52 -12.42 -4.17
C HIS A 135 6.54 -10.92 -3.85
N ASN A 136 5.45 -10.39 -3.32
CA ASN A 136 5.35 -8.98 -2.95
C ASN A 136 6.16 -8.76 -1.67
N GLU A 137 5.98 -9.66 -0.70
CA GLU A 137 6.78 -9.75 0.53
C GLU A 137 8.25 -10.07 0.23
N GLY A 138 8.53 -10.76 -0.87
CA GLY A 138 9.88 -11.11 -1.32
C GLY A 138 10.58 -9.99 -2.08
N ALA A 139 9.87 -9.19 -2.88
CA ALA A 139 10.43 -7.97 -3.48
C ALA A 139 10.79 -6.96 -2.38
N LEU A 140 9.89 -6.84 -1.40
CA LEU A 140 10.08 -6.06 -0.20
C LEU A 140 11.22 -6.61 0.69
N GLY A 141 11.28 -7.93 0.87
CA GLY A 141 12.37 -8.63 1.56
C GLY A 141 13.72 -8.49 0.85
N SER A 142 13.73 -8.53 -0.49
CA SER A 142 14.94 -8.34 -1.30
C SER A 142 15.45 -6.92 -1.21
N PHE A 143 14.54 -5.94 -1.24
CA PHE A 143 14.87 -4.55 -0.96
C PHE A 143 15.50 -4.38 0.43
N ARG A 144 14.92 -5.01 1.47
CA ARG A 144 15.47 -5.02 2.83
C ARG A 144 16.89 -5.58 2.90
N VAL A 145 17.16 -6.68 2.21
CA VAL A 145 18.50 -7.29 2.19
C VAL A 145 19.51 -6.34 1.54
N THR A 146 19.17 -5.73 0.41
CA THR A 146 20.03 -4.77 -0.30
C THR A 146 20.33 -3.54 0.55
N GLN A 147 19.32 -2.97 1.21
CA GLN A 147 19.48 -1.79 2.05
C GLN A 147 20.28 -2.06 3.33
N ARG A 148 20.15 -3.25 3.92
CA ARG A 148 21.00 -3.68 5.06
C ARG A 148 22.45 -3.88 4.66
N ALA A 149 22.70 -4.38 3.45
CA ALA A 149 24.04 -4.57 2.93
C ALA A 149 24.73 -3.25 2.57
N ASN A 150 23.99 -2.27 2.05
CA ASN A 150 24.51 -0.98 1.58
C ASN A 150 23.72 0.22 2.15
N PRO A 151 23.89 0.56 3.45
CA PRO A 151 23.08 1.57 4.13
C PRO A 151 23.32 3.02 3.66
N ALA A 152 24.35 3.29 2.86
CA ALA A 152 24.66 4.61 2.30
C ALA A 152 24.24 4.77 0.83
N ASP A 153 23.70 3.71 0.21
CA ASP A 153 23.34 3.75 -1.21
C ASP A 153 22.06 4.56 -1.41
N THR A 154 22.12 5.55 -2.29
CA THR A 154 20.96 6.39 -2.66
C THR A 154 20.51 5.97 -4.05
N LEU A 155 19.27 5.48 -4.14
CA LEU A 155 18.67 5.00 -5.39
C LEU A 155 18.64 6.15 -6.41
N ARG A 156 19.25 5.92 -7.59
CA ARG A 156 19.18 6.81 -8.75
C ARG A 156 17.95 6.51 -9.60
#